data_AF-Q6BAK4-F1
#
_entry.id   AF-Q6BAK4-F1
#
_cell.length_a   1.000
_cell.length_b   1.000
_cell.length_c   1.000
_cell.angle_alpha   90.00
_cell.angle_beta   90.00
_cell.angle_gamma   90.00
#
_symmetry.space_group_name_H-M   'P 1'
#
loop_
_entity.id
_entity.type
_entity.pdbx_description
1 polymer ?
#
loop_
_entity_poly.entity_id
_entity_poly.type
_entity_poly.pdbx_seq_one_letter_code
_entity_poly.pdbx_strand_id
1 'polypeptide(L)'
;AAQTFIPNSAGAIAGNLREVGLTFHLWPNVPTLISENIENCLTKAFVPIGISDWNSLFWIAHPGGPAILDAVEAKLGLDKQKLKATRHILSEYGNMSSACVLFILDEMRKKSLKEGKTTTGEGLDWGVLFGFGPGLTIETVVIHSVGTNTN
;
A
#
# COMPACT_ATOMS: atom_id res chain seq x y z
N ALA A 1 -12.29 6.71 -1.08
CA ALA A 1 -11.75 5.35 -1.21
C ALA A 1 -12.43 4.67 -2.40
N ALA A 2 -11.73 3.78 -3.09
CA ALA A 2 -12.26 3.00 -4.21
C ALA A 2 -11.77 1.55 -4.09
N GLN A 3 -12.65 0.60 -4.41
CA GLN A 3 -12.36 -0.83 -4.40
C GLN A 3 -12.31 -1.35 -5.84
N THR A 4 -11.30 -2.16 -6.16
CA THR A 4 -11.16 -2.84 -7.44
C THR A 4 -11.03 -4.35 -7.23
N PHE A 5 -11.91 -5.11 -7.87
CA PHE A 5 -11.77 -6.56 -7.98
C PHE A 5 -10.96 -6.89 -9.24
N ILE A 6 -9.87 -7.65 -9.09
CA ILE A 6 -9.09 -8.09 -10.25
C ILE A 6 -9.88 -9.21 -10.97
N PRO A 7 -10.17 -9.09 -12.28
CA PRO A 7 -10.87 -10.14 -13.01
C PRO A 7 -10.13 -11.48 -12.95
N ASN A 8 -10.88 -12.58 -12.92
CA ASN A 8 -10.34 -13.96 -12.94
C ASN A 8 -9.32 -14.27 -11.83
N SER A 9 -9.41 -13.59 -10.69
CA SER A 9 -8.50 -13.77 -9.55
C SER A 9 -9.16 -14.40 -8.32
N ALA A 10 -10.39 -14.91 -8.47
CA ALA A 10 -11.08 -15.63 -7.42
C ALA A 10 -10.25 -16.84 -6.97
N GLY A 11 -9.94 -16.90 -5.67
CA GLY A 11 -9.08 -17.93 -5.08
C GLY A 11 -7.59 -17.61 -5.06
N ALA A 12 -7.14 -16.51 -5.65
CA ALA A 12 -5.74 -16.09 -5.60
C ALA A 12 -5.24 -15.86 -4.17
N ILE A 13 -6.12 -15.35 -3.31
CA ILE A 13 -5.97 -15.37 -1.85
C ILE A 13 -7.28 -15.91 -1.30
N ALA A 14 -7.23 -17.06 -0.63
CA ALA A 14 -8.38 -17.70 -0.03
C ALA A 14 -8.09 -18.14 1.41
N GLY A 15 -9.01 -17.81 2.32
CA GLY A 15 -9.04 -18.32 3.69
C GLY A 15 -10.25 -19.25 3.86
N ASN A 16 -10.01 -20.48 4.31
CA ASN A 16 -11.07 -21.43 4.61
C ASN A 16 -11.07 -21.72 6.12
N LEU A 17 -12.18 -21.42 6.78
CA LEU A 17 -12.39 -21.82 8.18
C LEU A 17 -12.76 -23.30 8.22
N ARG A 18 -11.96 -24.09 8.93
CA ARG A 18 -12.13 -25.54 9.11
C ARG A 18 -12.01 -25.89 10.59
N GLU A 19 -12.28 -27.15 10.95
CA GLU A 19 -12.09 -27.65 12.32
C GLU A 19 -10.64 -27.49 12.81
N VAL A 20 -9.68 -27.53 11.88
CA VAL A 20 -8.25 -27.30 12.14
C VAL A 20 -7.87 -25.81 12.23
N GLY A 21 -8.87 -24.92 12.32
CA GLY A 21 -8.68 -23.47 12.32
C GLY A 21 -8.76 -22.85 10.92
N LEU A 22 -8.13 -21.68 10.76
CA LEU A 22 -8.14 -20.94 9.49
C LEU A 22 -6.97 -21.36 8.60
N THR A 23 -7.26 -22.01 7.48
CA THR A 23 -6.26 -22.41 6.49
C THR A 23 -6.20 -21.41 5.35
N PHE A 24 -4.99 -21.01 4.93
CA PHE A 24 -4.78 -20.07 3.83
C PHE A 24 -4.21 -20.75 2.59
N HIS A 25 -4.70 -20.34 1.42
CA HIS A 25 -4.15 -20.68 0.13
C HIS A 25 -3.83 -19.39 -0.63
N LEU A 26 -2.61 -19.29 -1.13
CA LEU A 26 -2.15 -18.17 -1.95
C LEU A 26 -1.57 -18.70 -3.25
N TRP A 27 -1.99 -18.12 -4.38
CA TRP A 27 -1.36 -18.41 -5.65
C TRP A 27 0.02 -17.73 -5.73
N PRO A 28 1.03 -18.37 -6.34
CA PRO A 28 2.35 -17.78 -6.50
C PRO A 28 2.37 -16.47 -7.31
N ASN A 29 1.38 -16.25 -8.18
CA ASN A 29 1.30 -15.10 -9.08
C ASN A 29 0.56 -13.88 -8.49
N VAL A 30 0.20 -13.88 -7.21
CA VAL A 30 -0.42 -12.73 -6.54
C VAL A 30 0.37 -11.41 -6.74
N PRO A 31 1.72 -11.38 -6.61
CA PRO A 31 2.49 -10.15 -6.87
C PRO A 31 2.26 -9.60 -8.29
N THR A 32 2.26 -10.47 -9.29
CA THR A 32 2.02 -10.11 -10.69
C THR A 32 0.63 -9.54 -10.87
N LEU A 33 -0.41 -10.23 -10.37
CA LEU A 33 -1.80 -9.77 -10.45
C LEU A 33 -2.00 -8.38 -9.85
N ILE A 34 -1.39 -8.10 -8.70
CA ILE A 34 -1.44 -6.77 -8.06
C ILE A 34 -0.76 -5.74 -8.95
N SER A 35 0.49 -6.00 -9.37
CA SER A 35 1.29 -5.05 -10.14
C SER A 35 0.63 -4.69 -11.48
N GLU A 36 0.02 -5.65 -12.19
CA GLU A 36 -0.62 -5.39 -13.48
C GLU A 36 -1.87 -4.50 -13.38
N ASN A 37 -2.48 -4.40 -12.19
CA ASN A 37 -3.73 -3.66 -11.99
C ASN A 37 -3.57 -2.37 -11.18
N ILE A 38 -2.46 -2.19 -10.46
CA ILE A 38 -2.28 -1.07 -9.52
C ILE A 38 -2.22 0.30 -10.22
N GLU A 39 -1.63 0.37 -11.41
CA GLU A 39 -1.53 1.63 -12.17
C GLU A 39 -2.90 2.15 -12.61
N ASN A 40 -3.82 1.26 -12.98
CA ASN A 40 -5.21 1.63 -13.29
C ASN A 40 -5.94 2.17 -12.04
N CYS A 41 -5.66 1.58 -10.87
CA CYS A 41 -6.21 2.07 -9.60
C CYS A 41 -5.72 3.49 -9.30
N LEU A 42 -4.42 3.75 -9.47
CA LEU A 42 -3.83 5.09 -9.32
C LEU A 42 -4.43 6.07 -10.31
N THR A 43 -4.48 5.71 -11.58
CA THR A 43 -5.01 6.56 -12.66
C THR A 43 -6.44 7.01 -12.33
N LYS A 44 -7.31 6.07 -11.96
CA LYS A 44 -8.70 6.39 -11.55
C LYS A 44 -8.77 7.30 -10.32
N ALA A 45 -7.86 7.13 -9.37
CA ALA A 45 -7.87 7.87 -8.12
C ALA A 45 -7.27 9.29 -8.24
N PHE A 46 -6.22 9.46 -9.06
CA PHE A 46 -5.38 10.67 -9.07
C PHE A 46 -5.53 11.55 -10.31
N VAL A 47 -5.94 11.00 -11.48
CA VAL A 47 -6.23 11.83 -12.67
C VAL A 47 -7.29 12.90 -12.39
N PRO A 48 -8.38 12.64 -11.65
CA PRO A 48 -9.38 13.67 -11.32
C PRO A 48 -8.82 14.85 -10.51
N ILE A 49 -7.69 14.69 -9.84
CA ILE A 49 -7.00 15.73 -9.06
C ILE A 49 -5.68 16.19 -9.73
N GLY A 50 -5.45 15.81 -10.99
CA GLY A 50 -4.34 16.31 -11.80
C GLY A 50 -2.97 15.71 -11.47
N ILE A 51 -2.90 14.60 -10.75
CA ILE A 51 -1.63 13.94 -10.40
C ILE A 51 -1.41 12.72 -11.31
N SER A 52 -0.24 12.69 -11.95
CA SER A 52 0.23 11.58 -12.79
C SER A 52 1.64 11.10 -12.47
N ASP A 53 2.39 11.85 -11.66
CA ASP A 53 3.70 11.43 -11.16
C ASP A 53 3.53 10.66 -9.84
N TRP A 54 3.69 9.34 -9.91
CA TRP A 54 3.59 8.44 -8.75
C TRP A 54 4.70 8.70 -7.70
N ASN A 55 5.82 9.30 -8.11
CA ASN A 55 6.90 9.72 -7.21
C ASN A 55 6.63 11.08 -6.55
N SER A 56 5.56 11.79 -6.90
CA SER A 56 5.10 12.98 -6.17
C SER A 56 4.25 12.62 -4.93
N LEU A 57 3.89 11.34 -4.76
CA LEU A 57 3.05 10.85 -3.68
C LEU A 57 3.86 10.26 -2.51
N PHE A 58 3.32 10.32 -1.29
CA PHE A 58 3.74 9.44 -0.19
C PHE A 58 2.95 8.12 -0.22
N TRP A 59 3.55 7.02 0.24
CA TRP A 59 3.05 5.66 -0.02
C TRP A 59 2.87 4.81 1.24
N ILE A 60 1.66 4.26 1.39
CA ILE A 60 1.33 3.24 2.38
C ILE A 60 0.78 2.01 1.65
N ALA A 61 1.62 1.01 1.38
CA ALA A 61 1.17 -0.22 0.73
C ALA A 61 1.05 -1.35 1.76
N HIS A 62 -0.04 -2.12 1.76
CA HIS A 62 -0.15 -3.29 2.61
C HIS A 62 1.01 -4.27 2.29
N PRO A 63 1.86 -4.61 3.28
CA PRO A 63 3.04 -5.44 3.08
C PRO A 63 2.67 -6.92 3.17
N GLY A 64 1.87 -7.40 2.21
CA GLY A 64 1.45 -8.81 2.16
C GLY A 64 2.62 -9.78 2.06
N GLY A 65 3.71 -9.33 1.43
CA GLY A 65 5.03 -9.97 1.40
C GLY A 65 6.02 -9.14 0.57
N PRO A 66 7.33 -9.38 0.68
CA PRO A 66 8.36 -8.59 -0.02
C PRO A 66 8.16 -8.54 -1.54
N ALA A 67 7.82 -9.68 -2.15
CA ALA A 67 7.62 -9.79 -3.59
C ALA A 67 6.51 -8.89 -4.14
N ILE A 68 5.46 -8.61 -3.34
CA ILE A 68 4.40 -7.68 -3.75
C ILE A 68 4.96 -6.26 -3.82
N LEU A 69 5.74 -5.85 -2.81
CA LEU A 69 6.35 -4.53 -2.76
C LEU A 69 7.35 -4.33 -3.91
N ASP A 70 8.16 -5.34 -4.18
CA ASP A 70 9.14 -5.30 -5.28
C ASP A 70 8.44 -5.21 -6.65
N ALA A 71 7.36 -5.97 -6.86
CA ALA A 71 6.59 -5.92 -8.10
C ALA A 71 5.90 -4.56 -8.30
N VAL A 72 5.34 -3.97 -7.23
CA VAL A 72 4.73 -2.63 -7.28
C VAL A 72 5.77 -1.55 -7.55
N GLU A 73 6.90 -1.57 -6.83
CA GLU A 73 8.00 -0.61 -7.01
C GLU A 73 8.53 -0.63 -8.45
N ALA A 74 8.80 -1.83 -8.97
CA ALA A 74 9.32 -2.00 -10.33
C ALA A 74 8.30 -1.58 -11.40
N LYS A 75 7.03 -1.98 -11.26
CA LYS A 75 5.99 -1.71 -12.24
C LYS A 75 5.69 -0.22 -12.40
N LEU A 76 5.71 0.52 -11.29
CA LEU A 76 5.39 1.95 -11.26
C LEU A 76 6.62 2.85 -11.39
N GLY A 77 7.83 2.28 -11.41
CA GLY A 77 9.07 3.06 -11.43
C GLY A 77 9.23 3.93 -10.19
N LEU A 78 8.86 3.42 -9.01
CA LEU A 78 8.98 4.18 -7.76
C LEU A 78 10.44 4.28 -7.33
N ASP A 79 10.80 5.44 -6.77
CA ASP A 79 12.06 5.60 -6.08
C ASP A 79 12.14 4.64 -4.89
N LYS A 80 13.33 4.07 -4.64
CA LYS A 80 13.56 3.11 -3.55
C LYS A 80 13.13 3.59 -2.16
N GLN A 81 13.03 4.91 -1.96
CA GLN A 81 12.61 5.48 -0.68
C GLN A 81 11.09 5.43 -0.48
N LYS A 82 10.27 5.31 -1.54
CA LYS A 82 8.81 5.43 -1.45
C LYS A 82 8.16 4.37 -0.59
N LEU A 83 8.67 3.13 -0.64
CA LEU A 83 8.17 2.04 0.18
C LEU A 83 8.97 1.83 1.46
N LYS A 84 9.82 2.78 1.88
CA LYS A 84 10.72 2.59 3.03
C LYS A 84 9.97 2.39 4.35
N ALA A 85 8.93 3.19 4.62
CA ALA A 85 8.10 3.01 5.83
C ALA A 85 7.38 1.65 5.78
N THR A 86 6.85 1.27 4.62
CA THR A 86 6.20 -0.03 4.40
C THR A 86 7.16 -1.20 4.65
N ARG A 87 8.36 -1.16 4.08
CA ARG A 87 9.40 -2.19 4.26
C ARG A 87 9.91 -2.24 5.70
N HIS A 88 10.00 -1.10 6.39
CA HIS A 88 10.37 -1.06 7.80
C HIS A 88 9.34 -1.80 8.67
N ILE A 89 8.03 -1.52 8.49
CA ILE A 89 6.99 -2.23 9.24
C ILE A 89 7.00 -3.73 8.94
N LEU A 90 7.19 -4.12 7.68
CA LEU A 90 7.32 -5.54 7.33
C LEU A 90 8.53 -6.20 8.01
N SER A 91 9.66 -5.50 8.09
CA SER A 91 10.88 -5.99 8.73
C SER A 91 10.71 -6.19 10.23
N GLU A 92 10.12 -5.22 10.93
CA GLU A 92 10.01 -5.24 12.39
C GLU A 92 8.85 -6.10 12.89
N TYR A 93 7.74 -6.17 12.14
CA TYR A 93 6.49 -6.77 12.63
C TYR A 93 5.93 -7.88 11.73
N GLY A 94 6.50 -8.10 10.54
CA GLY A 94 5.95 -9.05 9.58
C GLY A 94 4.59 -8.61 9.00
N ASN A 95 3.88 -9.57 8.40
CA ASN A 95 2.53 -9.34 7.89
C ASN A 95 1.48 -9.54 9.00
N MET A 96 1.08 -8.45 9.64
CA MET A 96 0.00 -8.38 10.65
C MET A 96 -1.40 -8.23 10.04
N SER A 97 -1.60 -8.64 8.78
CA SER A 97 -2.87 -8.49 8.06
C SER A 97 -3.33 -7.01 7.98
N SER A 98 -4.59 -6.73 8.29
CA SER A 98 -5.20 -5.39 8.14
C SER A 98 -4.51 -4.29 8.94
N ALA A 99 -3.89 -4.62 10.08
CA ALA A 99 -3.26 -3.62 10.95
C ALA A 99 -2.02 -2.96 10.33
N CYS A 100 -1.35 -3.62 9.37
CA CYS A 100 -0.08 -3.14 8.81
C CYS A 100 -0.15 -1.70 8.28
N VAL A 101 -1.21 -1.35 7.53
CA VAL A 101 -1.31 -0.01 6.93
C VAL A 101 -1.44 1.10 7.97
N LEU A 102 -2.01 0.78 9.14
CA LEU A 102 -2.11 1.72 10.27
C LEU A 102 -0.76 1.89 10.96
N PHE A 103 0.02 0.82 11.10
CA PHE A 103 1.39 0.88 11.61
C PHE A 103 2.31 1.67 10.69
N ILE A 104 2.14 1.53 9.37
CA ILE A 104 2.92 2.28 8.38
C ILE A 104 2.57 3.77 8.45
N LEU A 105 1.28 4.13 8.57
CA LEU A 105 0.85 5.50 8.80
C LEU A 105 1.47 6.10 10.08
N ASP A 106 1.47 5.34 11.18
CA ASP A 106 2.04 5.78 12.45
C ASP A 106 3.56 5.96 12.39
N GLU A 107 4.27 5.04 11.74
CA GLU A 107 5.71 5.15 11.50
C GLU A 107 6.03 6.36 10.63
N MET A 108 5.33 6.54 9.51
CA MET A 108 5.55 7.63 8.57
C MET A 108 5.39 9.00 9.25
N ARG A 109 4.32 9.21 10.03
CA ARG A 109 4.11 10.50 10.72
C ARG A 109 5.19 10.76 11.79
N LYS A 110 5.57 9.74 12.56
CA LYS A 110 6.60 9.85 13.62
C LYS A 110 7.96 10.19 13.02
N LYS A 111 8.30 9.53 11.93
CA LYS A 111 9.56 9.75 11.21
C LYS A 111 9.59 11.12 10.54
N SER A 112 8.49 11.53 9.92
CA SER A 112 8.37 12.85 9.31
C SER A 112 8.59 13.97 10.33
N LEU A 113 8.01 13.86 11.52
CA LEU A 113 8.25 14.78 12.64
C LEU A 113 9.71 14.77 13.11
N LYS A 114 10.28 13.57 13.34
CA LYS A 114 11.66 13.42 13.82
C LYS A 114 12.69 13.97 12.83
N GLU A 115 12.43 13.85 11.53
CA GLU A 115 13.31 14.33 10.46
C GLU A 115 13.03 15.78 10.04
N GLY A 116 12.09 16.48 10.71
CA GLY A 116 11.77 17.87 10.40
C GLY A 116 11.16 18.07 9.00
N LYS A 117 10.42 17.09 8.48
CA LYS A 117 9.66 17.22 7.23
C LYS A 117 8.54 18.23 7.41
N THR A 118 8.13 18.89 6.33
CA THR A 118 7.08 19.93 6.33
C THR A 118 5.67 19.38 6.55
N THR A 119 5.44 18.10 6.25
CA THR A 119 4.13 17.42 6.42
C THR A 119 4.29 16.05 7.07
N THR A 120 3.21 15.49 7.58
CA THR A 120 3.17 14.11 8.12
C THR A 120 3.36 13.03 7.07
N GLY A 121 3.28 13.38 5.79
CA GLY A 121 3.45 12.49 4.63
C GLY A 121 4.80 12.70 3.96
N GLU A 122 5.89 12.64 4.73
CA GLU A 122 7.28 12.76 4.24
C GLU A 122 7.62 14.09 3.55
N GLY A 123 6.83 15.15 3.82
CA GLY A 123 6.97 16.47 3.19
C GLY A 123 6.16 16.63 1.90
N LEU A 124 5.31 15.67 1.56
CA LEU A 124 4.42 15.68 0.39
C LEU A 124 2.97 15.91 0.83
N ASP A 125 2.16 16.54 -0.02
CA ASP A 125 0.76 16.86 0.28
C ASP A 125 -0.17 15.66 0.06
N TRP A 126 0.00 14.96 -1.05
CA TRP A 126 -0.85 13.84 -1.45
C TRP A 126 -0.16 12.49 -1.28
N GLY A 127 -0.94 11.49 -0.94
CA GLY A 127 -0.46 10.13 -0.82
C GLY A 127 -1.55 9.10 -1.07
N VAL A 128 -1.11 7.85 -1.16
CA VAL A 128 -1.96 6.71 -1.42
C VAL A 128 -1.76 5.62 -0.37
N LEU A 129 -2.87 5.07 0.09
CA LEU A 129 -2.90 3.85 0.88
C LEU A 129 -3.54 2.73 0.07
N PHE A 130 -2.82 1.61 -0.03
CA PHE A 130 -3.28 0.38 -0.67
C PHE A 130 -3.51 -0.75 0.32
N GLY A 131 -4.68 -1.36 0.24
CA GLY A 131 -4.98 -2.66 0.86
C GLY A 131 -5.04 -3.75 -0.20
N PHE A 132 -4.47 -4.93 0.10
CA PHE A 132 -4.54 -6.10 -0.77
C PHE A 132 -5.12 -7.28 0.01
N GLY A 133 -6.15 -7.95 -0.52
CA GLY A 133 -6.82 -9.02 0.21
C GLY A 133 -7.63 -9.97 -0.68
N PRO A 134 -8.35 -10.94 -0.09
CA PRO A 134 -9.15 -11.92 -0.83
C PRO A 134 -10.10 -11.27 -1.85
N GLY A 135 -10.19 -11.90 -3.02
CA GLY A 135 -10.95 -11.38 -4.16
C GLY A 135 -10.37 -11.85 -5.50
N LEU A 136 -9.14 -11.51 -5.87
CA LEU A 136 -8.20 -10.56 -5.28
C LEU A 136 -8.73 -9.12 -5.34
N THR A 137 -8.73 -8.45 -4.20
CA THR A 137 -9.26 -7.09 -4.03
C THR A 137 -8.13 -6.11 -3.78
N ILE A 138 -8.16 -4.97 -4.47
CA ILE A 138 -7.32 -3.80 -4.21
C ILE A 138 -8.20 -2.69 -3.65
N GLU A 139 -7.91 -2.25 -2.43
CA GLU A 139 -8.45 -1.04 -1.83
C GLU A 139 -7.51 0.12 -2.10
N THR A 140 -8.05 1.24 -2.59
CA THR A 140 -7.30 2.47 -2.89
C THR A 140 -7.87 3.64 -2.10
N VAL A 141 -7.07 4.23 -1.23
CA VAL A 141 -7.44 5.41 -0.45
C VAL A 141 -6.49 6.55 -0.79
N VAL A 142 -7.04 7.64 -1.32
CA VAL A 142 -6.33 8.91 -1.49
C VAL A 142 -6.32 9.61 -0.14
N ILE A 143 -5.14 10.06 0.29
CA ILE A 143 -4.92 10.70 1.59
C ILE A 143 -4.21 12.03 1.37
N HIS A 144 -4.58 13.04 2.14
CA HIS A 144 -3.88 14.32 2.22
C HIS A 144 -3.13 14.39 3.56
N SER A 145 -1.87 14.81 3.54
CA SER A 145 -1.07 15.00 4.75
C SER A 145 -1.47 16.27 5.49
N VAL A 146 -0.93 16.45 6.70
CA VAL A 146 -1.10 17.66 7.50
C VAL A 146 0.27 18.27 7.75
N GLY A 147 0.34 19.61 7.82
CA GLY A 147 1.57 20.32 8.19
C GLY A 147 2.08 19.88 9.58
N THR A 148 3.38 19.70 9.72
CA THR A 148 4.03 19.33 10.99
C THR A 148 4.33 20.54 11.88
N ASN A 149 4.31 21.73 11.30
CA ASN A 149 4.42 22.98 12.04
C ASN A 149 3.06 23.30 12.67
N THR A 150 2.85 22.84 13.89
CA THR A 150 1.83 23.43 14.76
C THR A 150 2.40 24.73 15.31
N ASN A 151 1.84 25.86 14.89
CA ASN A 151 1.79 27.06 15.74
C ASN A 151 1.03 26.73 17.03
#